data_AF-A0A0D0RJ73-F1
#
_entry.id   AF-A0A0D0RJ73-F1
#
_cell.length_a   1.000
_cell.length_b   1.000
_cell.length_c   1.000
_cell.angle_alpha   90.00
_cell.angle_beta   90.00
_cell.angle_gamma   90.00
#
_symmetry.space_group_name_H-M   'P 1'
#
loop_
_entity.id
_entity.type
_entity.pdbx_description
1 polymer ?
#
loop_
_entity_poly.entity_id
_entity_poly.type
_entity_poly.pdbx_seq_one_letter_code
_entity_poly.pdbx_strand_id
1 'polypeptide(L)'
;MYPMDFEEFCIALNETMLLNYIKKCFKEEKPLEQALHHKAMLLFKQYMLVGGMPKSVDAFLNNNRSFKLADVEKRDILKLYQNDINKIDRKYRSKVSSIFNQIPSFLSMHEKRVRLSNIEQNSTYPMYEDTFFWLGDSMIVNECFNCKDPNIGLSINEDRTFIKCYMGDTGLLVSQSFDENELSDGELYREILRDNLSINEGMLFENAIAQCLVARGYSLYFIHTIILKNVEMIWKLILLFLMEVH
;
A
#
# COMPACT_ATOMS: atom_id res chain seq x y z
N MET A 1 -15.00 2.89 4.77
CA MET A 1 -14.54 1.63 5.40
C MET A 1 -13.21 1.33 4.75
N TYR A 2 -12.13 1.26 5.52
CA TYR A 2 -10.80 0.98 4.97
C TYR A 2 -10.70 -0.50 4.58
N PRO A 3 -9.79 -0.85 3.65
CA PRO A 3 -9.41 -2.24 3.44
C PRO A 3 -8.95 -2.88 4.75
N MET A 4 -9.20 -4.18 4.89
CA MET A 4 -8.75 -4.99 6.00
C MET A 4 -7.25 -4.81 6.23
N ASP A 5 -6.83 -4.66 7.48
CA ASP A 5 -5.41 -4.56 7.82
C ASP A 5 -4.75 -5.95 7.96
N PHE A 6 -3.44 -5.99 8.17
CA PHE A 6 -2.72 -7.27 8.29
C PHE A 6 -3.12 -8.06 9.54
N GLU A 7 -3.49 -7.41 10.64
CA GLU A 7 -3.93 -8.11 11.85
C GLU A 7 -5.26 -8.82 11.57
N GLU A 8 -6.22 -8.11 11.00
CA GLU A 8 -7.51 -8.65 10.59
C GLU A 8 -7.35 -9.78 9.57
N PHE A 9 -6.43 -9.65 8.60
CA PHE A 9 -6.10 -10.72 7.64
C PHE A 9 -5.56 -11.98 8.33
N CYS A 10 -4.66 -11.82 9.29
CA CYS A 10 -4.15 -12.93 10.09
C CYS A 10 -5.25 -13.57 10.96
N ILE A 11 -6.16 -12.79 11.53
CA ILE A 11 -7.32 -13.30 12.26
C ILE A 11 -8.21 -14.13 11.33
N ALA A 12 -8.48 -13.65 10.11
CA ALA A 12 -9.26 -14.38 9.10
C ALA A 12 -8.59 -15.71 8.69
N LEU A 13 -7.27 -15.82 8.83
CA LEU A 13 -6.50 -17.04 8.61
C LEU A 13 -6.35 -17.93 9.85
N ASN A 14 -7.00 -17.59 10.97
CA ASN A 14 -6.87 -18.26 12.28
C ASN A 14 -5.44 -18.24 12.85
N GLU A 15 -4.67 -17.18 12.59
CA GLU A 15 -3.28 -17.00 13.04
C GLU A 15 -3.16 -16.17 14.33
N THR A 16 -4.21 -16.14 15.16
CA THR A 16 -4.28 -15.35 16.40
C THR A 16 -3.16 -15.67 17.39
N MET A 17 -2.72 -16.93 17.47
CA MET A 17 -1.60 -17.32 18.34
C MET A 17 -0.28 -16.69 17.90
N LEU A 18 -0.02 -16.68 16.59
CA LEU A 18 1.17 -16.03 16.04
C LEU A 18 1.12 -14.53 16.29
N LEU A 19 -0.03 -13.89 16.07
CA LEU A 19 -0.22 -12.46 16.38
C LEU A 19 0.07 -12.17 17.85
N ASN A 20 -0.49 -12.95 18.79
CA ASN A 20 -0.22 -12.75 20.21
C ASN A 20 1.26 -12.94 20.58
N TYR A 21 1.94 -13.88 19.95
CA TYR A 21 3.37 -14.08 20.13
C TYR A 21 4.19 -12.91 19.58
N ILE A 22 3.87 -12.44 18.37
CA ILE A 22 4.45 -11.22 17.78
C ILE A 22 4.26 -10.06 18.75
N LYS A 23 3.06 -9.95 19.32
CA LYS A 23 2.72 -8.90 20.29
C LYS A 23 3.59 -8.95 21.55
N LYS A 24 3.76 -10.14 22.10
CA LYS A 24 4.62 -10.35 23.26
C LYS A 24 6.08 -10.02 22.96
N CYS A 25 6.64 -10.53 21.87
CA CYS A 25 8.03 -10.29 21.48
C CYS A 25 8.32 -8.80 21.29
N PHE A 26 7.40 -8.05 20.68
CA PHE A 26 7.51 -6.61 20.56
C PHE A 26 7.60 -5.90 21.91
N LYS A 27 6.64 -6.16 22.81
CA LYS A 27 6.58 -5.54 24.14
C LYS A 27 7.83 -5.82 24.97
N GLU A 28 8.41 -7.00 24.78
CA GLU A 28 9.65 -7.41 25.45
C GLU A 28 10.92 -6.98 24.70
N GLU A 29 10.79 -6.29 23.56
CA GLU A 29 11.90 -5.91 22.66
C GLU A 29 12.78 -7.09 22.24
N LYS A 30 12.17 -8.26 22.06
CA LYS A 30 12.84 -9.50 21.66
C LYS A 30 12.57 -9.84 20.20
N PRO A 31 13.55 -10.42 19.48
CA PRO A 31 13.30 -10.95 18.16
C PRO A 31 12.33 -12.13 18.22
N LEU A 32 11.62 -12.36 17.12
CA LEU A 32 10.85 -13.59 16.92
C LEU A 32 11.80 -14.78 16.76
N GLU A 33 11.40 -15.94 17.26
CA GLU A 33 12.03 -17.20 16.86
C GLU A 33 12.02 -17.36 15.35
N GLN A 34 13.12 -17.87 14.78
CA GLN A 34 13.36 -17.85 13.34
C GLN A 34 12.25 -18.55 12.52
N ALA A 35 11.71 -19.66 13.01
CA ALA A 35 10.61 -20.35 12.34
C ALA A 35 9.32 -19.51 12.32
N LEU A 36 9.00 -18.83 13.42
CA LEU A 36 7.83 -17.97 13.54
C LEU A 36 8.02 -16.66 12.75
N HIS A 37 9.26 -16.17 12.67
CA HIS A 37 9.63 -15.06 11.79
C HIS A 37 9.37 -15.38 10.32
N HIS A 38 9.86 -16.52 9.82
CA HIS A 38 9.60 -16.95 8.44
C HIS A 38 8.11 -17.13 8.16
N LYS A 39 7.36 -17.68 9.13
CA LYS A 39 5.90 -17.81 9.03
C LYS A 39 5.21 -16.44 8.92
N ALA A 40 5.61 -15.48 9.77
CA ALA A 40 5.09 -14.13 9.75
C ALA A 40 5.41 -13.41 8.43
N MET A 41 6.63 -13.55 7.90
CA MET A 41 6.97 -13.03 6.55
C MET A 41 6.06 -13.59 5.49
N LEU A 42 5.84 -14.91 5.51
CA LEU A 42 5.03 -15.56 4.50
C LEU A 42 3.59 -15.04 4.52
N LEU A 43 3.01 -14.86 5.71
CA LEU A 43 1.68 -14.28 5.87
C LEU A 43 1.64 -12.82 5.40
N PHE A 44 2.66 -12.03 5.72
CA PHE A 44 2.72 -10.63 5.29
C PHE A 44 2.80 -10.51 3.76
N LYS A 45 3.58 -11.38 3.12
CA LYS A 45 3.62 -11.46 1.65
C LYS A 45 2.29 -11.92 1.07
N GLN A 46 1.63 -12.90 1.69
CA GLN A 46 0.27 -13.30 1.29
C GLN A 46 -0.69 -12.12 1.35
N TYR A 47 -0.65 -11.35 2.43
CA TYR A 47 -1.45 -10.13 2.58
C TYR A 47 -1.12 -9.09 1.52
N MET A 48 0.15 -8.84 1.18
CA MET A 48 0.51 -7.90 0.11
C MET A 48 -0.06 -8.32 -1.26
N LEU A 49 -0.04 -9.62 -1.55
CA LEU A 49 -0.57 -10.17 -2.81
C LEU A 49 -2.10 -10.19 -2.86
N VAL A 50 -2.76 -10.45 -1.73
CA VAL A 50 -4.23 -10.52 -1.65
C VAL A 50 -4.84 -9.13 -1.48
N GLY A 51 -4.19 -8.25 -0.74
CA GLY A 51 -4.77 -6.99 -0.28
C GLY A 51 -5.70 -7.18 0.93
N GLY A 52 -6.31 -6.07 1.34
CA GLY A 52 -7.33 -5.98 2.38
C GLY A 52 -8.76 -5.87 1.86
N MET A 53 -8.97 -5.76 0.55
CA MET A 53 -10.32 -5.67 -0.01
C MET A 53 -11.18 -6.89 0.35
N PRO A 54 -12.35 -6.74 1.00
CA PRO A 54 -13.14 -7.87 1.51
C PRO A 54 -13.46 -8.95 0.46
N LYS A 55 -13.80 -8.55 -0.78
CA LYS A 55 -14.05 -9.51 -1.87
C LYS A 55 -12.82 -10.30 -2.28
N SER A 56 -11.65 -9.66 -2.32
CA SER A 56 -10.38 -10.31 -2.65
C SER A 56 -9.99 -11.30 -1.55
N VAL A 57 -10.12 -10.89 -0.29
CA VAL A 57 -9.85 -11.74 0.89
C VAL A 57 -10.80 -12.93 0.93
N ASP A 58 -12.09 -12.72 0.70
CA ASP A 58 -13.09 -13.79 0.67
C ASP A 58 -12.80 -14.81 -0.46
N ALA A 59 -12.54 -14.33 -1.67
CA ALA A 59 -12.17 -15.18 -2.80
C ALA A 59 -10.88 -15.99 -2.53
N PHE A 60 -9.90 -15.40 -1.84
CA PHE A 60 -8.70 -16.10 -1.40
C PHE A 60 -9.02 -17.21 -0.40
N LEU A 61 -9.75 -16.89 0.68
CA LEU A 61 -10.00 -17.80 1.80
C LEU A 61 -10.92 -18.97 1.40
N ASN A 62 -12.00 -18.68 0.67
CA ASN A 62 -13.02 -19.68 0.31
C ASN A 62 -12.58 -20.61 -0.83
N ASN A 63 -11.46 -20.33 -1.49
CA ASN A 63 -10.98 -21.10 -2.63
C ASN A 63 -9.55 -21.62 -2.43
N ASN A 64 -9.28 -22.26 -1.29
CA ASN A 64 -7.99 -22.90 -0.98
C ASN A 64 -6.79 -21.96 -1.14
N ARG A 65 -6.91 -20.70 -0.69
CA ARG A 65 -5.85 -19.68 -0.79
C ARG A 65 -5.44 -19.39 -2.24
N SER A 66 -6.41 -19.32 -3.14
CA SER A 66 -6.18 -19.04 -4.56
C SER A 66 -5.91 -17.55 -4.81
N PHE A 67 -4.63 -17.20 -5.04
CA PHE A 67 -4.25 -15.85 -5.46
C PHE A 67 -4.87 -15.44 -6.79
N LYS A 68 -5.08 -16.40 -7.70
CA LYS A 68 -5.69 -16.15 -9.01
C LYS A 68 -7.14 -15.67 -8.87
N LEU A 69 -7.93 -16.32 -8.01
CA LEU A 69 -9.33 -15.92 -7.80
C LEU A 69 -9.42 -14.59 -7.03
N ALA A 70 -8.51 -14.36 -6.09
CA ALA A 70 -8.37 -13.05 -5.47
C ALA A 70 -8.04 -11.96 -6.51
N ASP A 71 -7.18 -12.24 -7.49
CA ASP A 71 -6.82 -11.30 -8.56
C ASP A 71 -7.99 -10.96 -9.49
N VAL A 72 -8.84 -11.93 -9.81
CA VAL A 72 -10.07 -11.67 -10.58
C VAL A 72 -10.93 -10.62 -9.89
N GLU A 73 -11.20 -10.79 -8.59
CA GLU A 73 -11.97 -9.82 -7.79
C GLU A 73 -11.29 -8.45 -7.74
N LYS A 74 -9.96 -8.42 -7.55
CA LYS A 74 -9.18 -7.17 -7.55
C LYS A 74 -9.26 -6.43 -8.88
N ARG A 75 -9.18 -7.13 -10.01
CA ARG A 75 -9.32 -6.53 -11.35
C ARG A 75 -10.70 -5.96 -11.57
N ASP A 76 -11.75 -6.60 -11.05
CA ASP A 76 -13.10 -6.05 -11.11
C ASP A 76 -13.25 -4.81 -10.22
N ILE A 77 -12.62 -4.76 -9.05
CA ILE A 77 -12.55 -3.54 -8.22
C ILE A 77 -11.82 -2.40 -8.96
N LEU A 78 -10.68 -2.68 -9.61
CA LEU A 78 -9.96 -1.68 -10.41
C LEU A 78 -10.83 -1.13 -11.54
N LYS A 79 -11.61 -1.98 -12.23
CA LYS A 79 -12.59 -1.54 -13.25
C LYS A 79 -13.66 -0.64 -12.63
N LEU A 80 -14.15 -0.95 -11.43
CA LEU A 80 -15.12 -0.09 -10.72
C LEU A 80 -14.52 1.29 -10.42
N TYR A 81 -13.27 1.36 -9.95
CA TYR A 81 -12.57 2.63 -9.75
C TYR A 81 -12.46 3.44 -11.04
N GLN A 82 -12.09 2.79 -12.15
CA GLN A 82 -12.02 3.45 -13.46
C GLN A 82 -13.41 3.94 -13.93
N ASN A 83 -14.47 3.18 -13.67
CA ASN A 83 -15.84 3.59 -13.96
C ASN A 83 -16.28 4.80 -13.13
N ASP A 84 -15.88 4.89 -11.86
CA ASP A 84 -16.17 6.04 -11.02
C ASP A 84 -15.37 7.27 -11.44
N ILE A 85 -14.10 7.10 -11.80
CA ILE A 85 -13.29 8.16 -12.42
C ILE A 85 -13.96 8.69 -13.70
N ASN A 86 -14.57 7.82 -14.50
CA ASN A 86 -15.29 8.21 -15.72
C ASN A 86 -16.56 9.04 -15.47
N LYS A 87 -17.09 9.05 -14.24
CA LYS A 87 -18.24 9.89 -13.85
C LYS A 87 -17.84 11.30 -13.43
N ILE A 88 -16.55 11.56 -13.17
CA ILE A 88 -16.04 12.90 -12.85
C ILE A 88 -16.27 13.86 -14.02
N ASP A 89 -16.36 15.16 -13.70
CA ASP A 89 -16.36 16.24 -14.68
C ASP A 89 -15.25 16.04 -15.73
N ARG A 90 -15.65 16.20 -17.00
CA ARG A 90 -14.80 15.99 -18.18
C ARG A 90 -13.51 16.82 -18.14
N LYS A 91 -13.50 17.97 -17.47
CA LYS A 91 -12.34 18.85 -17.30
C LYS A 91 -11.19 18.19 -16.53
N TYR A 92 -11.51 17.31 -15.59
CA TYR A 92 -10.51 16.69 -14.68
C TYR A 92 -10.29 15.20 -14.94
N ARG A 93 -11.29 14.52 -15.53
CA ARG A 93 -11.30 13.08 -15.78
C ARG A 93 -10.01 12.52 -16.39
N SER A 94 -9.50 13.15 -17.45
CA SER A 94 -8.30 12.64 -18.15
C SER A 94 -7.06 12.67 -17.25
N LYS A 95 -6.94 13.70 -16.39
CA LYS A 95 -5.82 13.85 -15.45
C LYS A 95 -5.93 12.85 -14.30
N VAL A 96 -7.11 12.71 -13.70
CA VAL A 96 -7.37 11.72 -12.63
C VAL A 96 -7.08 10.31 -13.14
N SER A 97 -7.62 9.94 -14.30
CA SER A 97 -7.37 8.64 -14.92
C SER A 97 -5.89 8.42 -15.22
N SER A 98 -5.20 9.44 -15.75
CA SER A 98 -3.78 9.37 -16.07
C SER A 98 -2.92 9.17 -14.82
N ILE A 99 -3.19 9.89 -13.73
CA ILE A 99 -2.47 9.71 -12.46
C ILE A 99 -2.74 8.34 -11.88
N PHE A 100 -4.02 7.94 -11.80
CA PHE A 100 -4.41 6.65 -11.25
C PHE A 100 -3.67 5.50 -11.95
N ASN A 101 -3.63 5.51 -13.30
CA ASN A 101 -2.94 4.48 -14.07
C ASN A 101 -1.40 4.50 -13.88
N GLN A 102 -0.82 5.65 -13.55
CA GLN A 102 0.64 5.82 -13.37
C GLN A 102 1.12 5.56 -11.93
N ILE A 103 0.23 5.31 -10.96
CA ILE A 103 0.61 5.02 -9.56
C ILE A 103 1.71 3.94 -9.48
N PRO A 104 1.59 2.76 -10.14
CA PRO A 104 2.66 1.77 -10.17
C PRO A 104 4.01 2.33 -10.63
N SER A 105 4.00 3.12 -11.70
CA SER A 105 5.20 3.73 -12.28
C SER A 105 5.81 4.75 -11.33
N PHE A 106 5.01 5.53 -10.61
CA PHE A 106 5.52 6.47 -9.61
C PHE A 106 6.17 5.73 -8.44
N LEU A 107 5.56 4.65 -7.95
CA LEU A 107 6.07 3.87 -6.82
C LEU A 107 7.28 3.00 -7.17
N SER A 108 7.49 2.68 -8.45
CA SER A 108 8.68 1.96 -8.89
C SER A 108 9.93 2.84 -9.04
N MET A 109 9.77 4.17 -9.12
CA MET A 109 10.89 5.13 -9.17
C MET A 109 11.70 5.09 -7.87
N HIS A 110 13.00 5.39 -7.94
CA HIS A 110 13.87 5.41 -6.76
C HIS A 110 13.35 6.36 -5.66
N GLU A 111 12.96 7.59 -6.02
CA GLU A 111 12.49 8.60 -5.05
C GLU A 111 11.00 8.47 -4.71
N LYS A 112 10.22 7.73 -5.51
CA LYS A 112 8.77 7.50 -5.38
C LYS A 112 7.89 8.75 -5.25
N ARG A 113 8.42 9.92 -5.59
CA ARG A 113 7.78 11.21 -5.42
C ARG A 113 7.37 11.79 -6.76
N VAL A 114 6.17 12.34 -6.81
CA VAL A 114 5.68 13.12 -7.93
C VAL A 114 5.88 14.59 -7.60
N ARG A 115 6.59 15.31 -8.48
CA ARG A 115 6.69 16.76 -8.39
C ARG A 115 5.41 17.37 -8.91
N LEU A 116 4.66 18.04 -8.04
CA LEU A 116 3.38 18.65 -8.41
C LEU A 116 3.54 19.78 -9.45
N SER A 117 4.74 20.34 -9.60
CA SER A 117 5.04 21.43 -10.54
C SER A 117 5.57 21.04 -11.93
N ASN A 118 5.71 19.75 -12.28
CA ASN A 118 6.48 19.34 -13.48
C ASN A 118 5.70 18.61 -14.59
N ILE A 119 4.37 18.65 -14.63
CA ILE A 119 3.62 17.88 -15.63
C ILE A 119 2.93 18.74 -16.70
N GLU A 120 2.80 20.06 -16.52
CA GLU A 120 2.47 20.98 -17.63
C GLU A 120 3.20 22.31 -17.44
N GLN A 121 3.95 22.75 -18.46
CA GLN A 121 4.77 23.97 -18.45
C GLN A 121 3.98 25.29 -18.25
N ASN A 122 2.65 25.23 -18.10
CA ASN A 122 1.74 26.38 -17.98
C ASN A 122 0.56 26.17 -17.01
N SER A 123 0.53 25.10 -16.19
CA SER A 123 -0.58 24.93 -15.23
C SER A 123 -0.30 25.74 -13.96
N THR A 124 -1.13 26.76 -13.70
CA THR A 124 -1.20 27.38 -12.38
C THR A 124 -1.47 26.30 -11.33
N TYR A 125 -0.82 26.42 -10.18
CA TYR A 125 -0.76 25.47 -9.06
C TYR A 125 -2.05 24.70 -8.64
N PRO A 126 -3.32 25.14 -8.88
CA PRO A 126 -4.50 24.45 -8.32
C PRO A 126 -4.89 23.08 -8.91
N MET A 127 -4.58 22.75 -10.18
CA MET A 127 -5.31 21.64 -10.85
C MET A 127 -4.87 20.20 -10.50
N TYR A 128 -3.62 20.00 -10.10
CA TYR A 128 -3.12 18.65 -9.73
C TYR A 128 -3.41 18.33 -8.26
N GLU A 129 -3.43 19.35 -7.40
CA GLU A 129 -3.88 19.25 -6.01
C GLU A 129 -5.31 18.70 -5.97
N ASP A 130 -6.23 19.26 -6.76
CA ASP A 130 -7.61 18.76 -6.90
C ASP A 130 -7.68 17.28 -7.32
N THR A 131 -6.70 16.81 -8.11
CA THR A 131 -6.69 15.45 -8.66
C THR A 131 -6.24 14.42 -7.63
N PHE A 132 -5.12 14.69 -6.93
CA PHE A 132 -4.66 13.84 -5.84
C PHE A 132 -5.66 13.85 -4.68
N PHE A 133 -6.23 15.03 -4.37
CA PHE A 133 -7.26 15.16 -3.35
C PHE A 133 -8.50 14.34 -3.68
N TRP A 134 -8.98 14.35 -4.94
CA TRP A 134 -10.12 13.51 -5.34
C TRP A 134 -9.80 12.01 -5.17
N LEU A 135 -8.60 11.58 -5.55
CA LEU A 135 -8.16 10.18 -5.35
C LEU A 135 -8.06 9.81 -3.86
N GLY A 136 -7.61 10.75 -3.02
CA GLY A 136 -7.50 10.58 -1.57
C GLY A 136 -8.88 10.53 -0.90
N ASP A 137 -9.75 11.48 -1.22
CA ASP A 137 -11.12 11.59 -0.69
C ASP A 137 -11.99 10.39 -1.11
N SER A 138 -11.76 9.84 -2.30
CA SER A 138 -12.38 8.59 -2.75
C SER A 138 -11.79 7.32 -2.10
N MET A 139 -10.78 7.46 -1.23
CA MET A 139 -10.06 6.36 -0.58
C MET A 139 -9.38 5.39 -1.56
N ILE A 140 -9.18 5.80 -2.82
CA ILE A 140 -8.46 5.02 -3.82
C ILE A 140 -6.96 5.06 -3.54
N VAL A 141 -6.46 6.19 -3.02
CA VAL A 141 -5.05 6.37 -2.67
C VAL A 141 -4.89 6.93 -1.27
N ASN A 142 -3.70 6.71 -0.71
CA ASN A 142 -3.21 7.32 0.52
C ASN A 142 -2.18 8.38 0.15
N GLU A 143 -2.50 9.64 0.42
CA GLU A 143 -1.63 10.79 0.17
C GLU A 143 -0.55 10.90 1.24
N CYS A 144 0.70 11.08 0.83
CA CYS A 144 1.85 11.26 1.71
C CYS A 144 2.62 12.51 1.28
N PHE A 145 2.53 13.57 2.08
CA PHE A 145 3.08 14.88 1.75
C PHE A 145 4.51 15.05 2.28
N ASN A 146 5.31 15.86 1.58
CA ASN A 146 6.64 16.21 2.06
C ASN A 146 6.51 17.05 3.34
N CYS A 147 7.40 16.85 4.30
CA CYS A 147 7.51 17.64 5.52
C CYS A 147 8.93 18.19 5.63
N LYS A 148 9.05 19.52 5.81
CA LYS A 148 10.37 20.18 5.88
C LYS A 148 11.07 20.02 7.22
N ASP A 149 10.32 19.88 8.32
CA ASP A 149 10.86 19.71 9.67
C ASP A 149 9.90 18.86 10.53
N PRO A 150 10.33 17.66 10.99
CA PRO A 150 9.51 16.75 11.78
C PRO A 150 9.41 17.15 13.26
N ASN A 151 10.16 18.14 13.74
CA ASN A 151 10.23 18.52 15.17
C ASN A 151 9.14 19.53 15.60
N ILE A 152 8.45 20.14 14.63
CA ILE A 152 7.36 21.08 14.85
C ILE A 152 6.17 20.51 14.08
N GLY A 153 4.99 20.48 14.72
CA GLY A 153 3.79 19.74 14.27
C GLY A 153 3.70 19.50 12.77
N LEU A 154 3.63 18.23 12.36
CA LEU A 154 3.86 17.77 10.98
C LEU A 154 3.00 18.49 9.91
N SER A 155 1.77 18.88 10.28
CA SER A 155 0.87 19.64 9.41
C SER A 155 1.29 21.10 9.19
N ILE A 156 2.07 21.69 10.08
CA ILE A 156 2.52 23.09 10.01
C ILE A 156 3.68 23.24 9.01
N ASN A 157 4.47 22.19 8.80
CA ASN A 157 5.63 22.17 7.90
C ASN A 157 5.39 21.40 6.60
N GLU A 158 4.12 21.14 6.26
CA GLU A 158 3.74 20.46 5.03
C GLU A 158 4.21 21.24 3.80
N ASP A 159 4.93 20.57 2.92
CA ASP A 159 5.42 21.10 1.66
C ASP A 159 4.73 20.40 0.49
N ARG A 160 3.78 21.10 -0.13
CA ARG A 160 3.03 20.63 -1.31
C ARG A 160 3.82 20.72 -2.63
N THR A 161 5.15 20.71 -2.57
CA THR A 161 5.99 20.63 -3.79
C THR A 161 6.05 19.20 -4.33
N PHE A 162 6.06 18.21 -3.44
CA PHE A 162 6.15 16.79 -3.79
C PHE A 162 5.14 15.98 -3.00
N ILE A 163 4.58 14.97 -3.65
CA ILE A 163 3.68 14.01 -3.05
C ILE A 163 4.16 12.59 -3.35
N LYS A 164 4.08 11.70 -2.37
CA LYS A 164 4.05 10.26 -2.60
C LYS A 164 2.60 9.80 -2.55
N CYS A 165 2.19 9.00 -3.53
CA CYS A 165 0.82 8.56 -3.67
C CYS A 165 0.80 7.03 -3.62
N TYR A 166 0.33 6.47 -2.51
CA TYR A 166 0.24 5.04 -2.30
C TYR A 166 -1.16 4.55 -2.66
N MET A 167 -1.29 3.36 -3.23
CA MET A 167 -2.62 2.76 -3.42
C MET A 167 -3.26 2.50 -2.06
N GLY A 168 -4.57 2.73 -1.95
CA GLY A 168 -5.35 2.44 -0.75
C GLY A 168 -5.28 0.98 -0.30
N ASP A 169 -5.02 0.08 -1.26
CA ASP A 169 -4.87 -1.36 -1.06
C ASP A 169 -3.67 -1.91 -1.84
N THR A 170 -2.76 -2.61 -1.16
CA THR A 170 -1.54 -3.17 -1.76
C THR A 170 -1.83 -4.30 -2.74
N GLY A 171 -2.88 -5.09 -2.52
CA GLY A 171 -3.29 -6.12 -3.46
C GLY A 171 -3.73 -5.49 -4.78
N LEU A 172 -4.50 -4.39 -4.73
CA LEU A 172 -4.89 -3.64 -5.93
C LEU A 172 -3.68 -3.05 -6.65
N LEU A 173 -2.66 -2.57 -5.90
CA LEU A 173 -1.40 -2.14 -6.49
C LEU A 173 -0.74 -3.29 -7.27
N VAL A 174 -0.65 -4.49 -6.68
CA VAL A 174 -0.11 -5.68 -7.36
C VAL A 174 -0.87 -5.96 -8.66
N SER A 175 -2.20 -6.05 -8.63
CA SER A 175 -3.01 -6.32 -9.83
C SER A 175 -2.90 -5.23 -10.90
N GLN A 176 -2.62 -4.00 -10.51
CA GLN A 176 -2.43 -2.88 -11.44
C GLN A 176 -0.99 -2.78 -11.98
N SER A 177 0.00 -3.24 -11.21
CA SER A 177 1.41 -3.24 -11.61
C SER A 177 1.75 -4.33 -12.62
N PHE A 178 1.01 -5.44 -12.60
CA PHE A 178 1.31 -6.64 -13.39
C PHE A 178 0.11 -7.07 -14.23
N ASP A 179 0.38 -7.43 -15.48
CA ASP A 179 -0.67 -7.82 -16.42
C ASP A 179 -1.30 -9.17 -16.04
N GLU A 180 -2.52 -9.43 -16.51
CA GLU A 180 -3.25 -10.66 -16.19
C GLU A 180 -2.46 -11.91 -16.60
N ASN A 181 -1.72 -11.83 -17.71
CA ASN A 181 -0.87 -12.93 -18.20
C ASN A 181 0.35 -13.18 -17.30
N GLU A 182 0.91 -12.15 -16.66
CA GLU A 182 2.04 -12.31 -15.73
C GLU A 182 1.58 -12.94 -14.40
N LEU A 183 0.31 -12.72 -14.04
CA LEU A 183 -0.31 -13.27 -12.82
C LEU A 183 -0.98 -14.63 -13.03
N SER A 184 -1.44 -14.94 -14.24
CA SER A 184 -2.26 -16.11 -14.55
C SER A 184 -1.57 -17.44 -14.30
N ASP A 185 -0.26 -17.47 -14.44
CA ASP A 185 0.57 -18.68 -14.30
C ASP A 185 1.00 -18.92 -12.84
N GLY A 186 0.66 -17.96 -11.97
CA GLY A 186 1.03 -17.92 -10.56
C GLY A 186 2.54 -17.90 -10.32
N GLU A 187 3.35 -17.77 -11.38
CA GLU A 187 4.81 -17.68 -11.30
C GLU A 187 5.20 -16.45 -10.50
N LEU A 188 4.64 -15.29 -10.82
CA LEU A 188 4.92 -14.05 -10.09
C LEU A 188 4.63 -14.19 -8.58
N TYR A 189 3.48 -14.79 -8.22
CA TYR A 189 3.16 -15.02 -6.80
C TYR A 189 4.19 -15.92 -6.14
N ARG A 190 4.62 -17.00 -6.82
CA ARG A 190 5.66 -17.89 -6.29
C ARG A 190 7.00 -17.18 -6.16
N GLU A 191 7.35 -16.29 -7.08
CA GLU A 191 8.59 -15.52 -7.05
C GLU A 191 8.63 -14.56 -5.86
N ILE A 192 7.56 -13.78 -5.64
CA ILE A 192 7.44 -12.85 -4.50
C ILE A 192 7.48 -13.63 -3.18
N LEU A 193 6.78 -14.77 -3.10
CA LEU A 193 6.78 -15.61 -1.90
C LEU A 193 8.17 -16.25 -1.61
N ARG A 194 9.04 -16.36 -2.63
CA ARG A 194 10.38 -16.96 -2.54
C ARG A 194 11.52 -15.94 -2.45
N ASP A 195 11.23 -14.64 -2.33
CA ASP A 195 12.24 -13.57 -2.26
C ASP A 195 13.10 -13.48 -3.53
N ASN A 196 12.49 -13.61 -4.72
CA ASN A 196 13.24 -13.45 -5.96
C ASN A 196 13.58 -11.97 -6.24
N LEU A 197 14.87 -11.68 -6.36
CA LEU A 197 15.44 -10.31 -6.46
C LEU A 197 15.07 -9.54 -7.75
N SER A 198 14.42 -10.18 -8.72
CA SER A 198 14.03 -9.55 -9.99
C SER A 198 12.88 -8.55 -9.86
N ILE A 199 12.12 -8.60 -8.77
CA ILE A 199 10.96 -7.74 -8.53
C ILE A 199 11.33 -6.63 -7.55
N ASN A 200 10.94 -5.38 -7.85
CA ASN A 200 11.08 -4.27 -6.90
C ASN A 200 10.03 -4.39 -5.78
N GLU A 201 10.19 -5.38 -4.90
CA GLU A 201 9.28 -5.62 -3.77
C GLU A 201 9.20 -4.42 -2.83
N GLY A 202 10.24 -3.57 -2.80
CA GLY A 202 10.30 -2.37 -1.97
C GLY A 202 9.11 -1.44 -2.16
N MET A 203 8.56 -1.33 -3.37
CA MET A 203 7.35 -0.52 -3.60
C MET A 203 6.11 -1.12 -2.93
N LEU A 204 5.97 -2.45 -2.93
CA LEU A 204 4.85 -3.16 -2.36
C LEU A 204 4.90 -3.12 -0.83
N PHE A 205 6.08 -3.33 -0.24
CA PHE A 205 6.30 -3.20 1.19
C PHE A 205 6.01 -1.76 1.67
N GLU A 206 6.52 -0.74 0.96
CA GLU A 206 6.28 0.66 1.31
C GLU A 206 4.78 1.00 1.26
N ASN A 207 4.07 0.50 0.23
CA ASN A 207 2.62 0.66 0.11
C ASN A 207 1.85 -0.06 1.23
N ALA A 208 2.24 -1.28 1.59
CA ALA A 208 1.59 -2.05 2.65
C ALA A 208 1.73 -1.36 4.02
N ILE A 209 2.90 -0.80 4.30
CA ILE A 209 3.14 -0.01 5.52
C ILE A 209 2.26 1.24 5.51
N ALA A 210 2.21 1.98 4.38
CA ALA A 210 1.35 3.15 4.24
C ALA A 210 -0.13 2.83 4.46
N GLN A 211 -0.62 1.72 3.90
CA GLN A 211 -1.97 1.21 4.13
C GLN A 211 -2.22 0.91 5.61
N CYS A 212 -1.31 0.21 6.29
CA CYS A 212 -1.44 -0.14 7.71
C CYS A 212 -1.45 1.09 8.64
N LEU A 213 -0.72 2.13 8.26
CA LEU A 213 -0.68 3.43 8.93
C LEU A 213 -2.03 4.16 8.80
N VAL A 214 -2.53 4.28 7.57
CA VAL A 214 -3.79 5.00 7.31
C VAL A 214 -4.99 4.27 7.90
N ALA A 215 -5.01 2.93 7.86
CA ALA A 215 -6.06 2.13 8.50
C ALA A 215 -6.18 2.40 10.02
N ARG A 216 -5.09 2.86 10.66
CA ARG A 216 -5.05 3.25 12.08
C ARG A 216 -5.29 4.75 12.32
N GLY A 217 -5.57 5.52 11.27
CA GLY A 217 -5.84 6.95 11.37
C GLY A 217 -4.59 7.84 11.40
N TYR A 218 -3.40 7.31 11.10
CA TYR A 218 -2.21 8.15 10.97
C TYR A 218 -2.17 8.84 9.60
N SER A 219 -1.86 10.12 9.59
CA SER A 219 -1.52 10.87 8.38
C SER A 219 -0.09 10.55 7.93
N LEU A 220 0.15 10.51 6.61
CA LEU A 220 1.43 10.13 6.04
C LEU A 220 2.27 11.37 5.68
N TYR A 221 3.55 11.37 6.08
CA TYR A 221 4.52 12.40 5.74
C TYR A 221 5.89 11.80 5.37
N PHE A 222 6.65 12.45 4.50
CA PHE A 222 8.03 12.05 4.12
C PHE A 222 9.00 13.24 4.08
N ILE A 223 10.33 13.00 4.13
CA ILE A 223 11.35 14.07 4.00
C ILE A 223 12.30 13.80 2.82
N HIS A 224 12.89 12.60 2.75
CA HIS A 224 13.75 12.14 1.64
C HIS A 224 13.38 10.69 1.26
N THR A 225 13.28 9.83 2.27
CA THR A 225 12.51 8.58 2.25
C THR A 225 11.32 8.80 3.18
N ILE A 226 10.32 7.90 3.22
CA ILE A 226 9.62 7.73 4.51
C ILE A 226 10.74 7.49 5.53
N ILE A 227 10.71 8.09 6.72
CA ILE A 227 11.75 7.85 7.73
C ILE A 227 11.76 6.36 8.08
N LEU A 228 12.60 5.59 7.39
CA LEU A 228 12.76 4.13 7.51
C LEU A 228 14.20 3.76 7.16
N LYS A 229 15.07 3.63 8.19
CA LYS A 229 16.47 3.26 8.05
C LYS A 229 16.64 1.76 8.36
N ASN A 230 16.82 0.91 7.33
CA ASN A 230 17.06 -0.55 7.36
C ASN A 230 15.85 -1.48 7.21
N VAL A 231 16.12 -2.62 6.58
CA VAL A 231 15.21 -3.78 6.42
C VAL A 231 14.83 -4.40 7.78
N GLU A 232 15.70 -4.34 8.79
CA GLU A 232 15.34 -4.67 10.19
C GLU A 232 14.34 -3.67 10.81
N MET A 233 14.33 -2.43 10.33
CA MET A 233 13.41 -1.39 10.78
C MET A 233 12.02 -1.57 10.17
N ILE A 234 11.91 -2.11 8.96
CA ILE A 234 10.62 -2.49 8.35
C ILE A 234 9.87 -3.45 9.27
N TRP A 235 10.57 -4.40 9.89
CA TRP A 235 10.01 -5.25 10.92
C TRP A 235 9.67 -4.52 12.20
N LYS A 236 10.57 -3.67 12.70
CA LYS A 236 10.27 -2.83 13.87
C LYS A 236 9.04 -1.96 13.64
N LEU A 237 8.75 -1.53 12.40
CA LEU A 237 7.54 -0.79 12.04
C LEU A 237 6.33 -1.66 11.73
N ILE A 238 6.46 -2.82 11.10
CA ILE A 238 5.36 -3.80 11.05
C ILE A 238 4.97 -4.19 12.48
N LEU A 239 5.93 -4.39 13.38
CA LEU A 239 5.71 -4.66 14.81
C LEU A 239 5.22 -3.44 15.61
N LEU A 240 5.73 -2.21 15.38
CA LEU A 240 5.23 -0.97 16.01
C LEU A 240 3.80 -0.67 15.55
N PHE A 241 3.51 -0.82 14.25
CA PHE A 241 2.20 -0.51 13.69
C PHE A 241 1.16 -1.56 14.04
N LEU A 242 1.48 -2.85 14.08
CA LEU A 242 0.51 -3.89 14.49
C LEU A 242 0.08 -3.82 15.98
N MET A 243 0.53 -2.83 16.75
CA MET A 243 0.52 -2.90 18.21
C MET A 243 0.18 -1.64 19.00
N GLU A 244 0.02 -0.47 18.37
CA GLU A 244 -0.62 0.65 19.07
C GLU A 244 -2.14 0.41 19.10
N VAL A 245 -2.56 -0.47 20.02
CA VAL A 245 -3.95 -0.64 20.46
C VAL A 245 -4.12 0.20 21.72
N HIS A 246 -4.84 1.32 21.59
CA HIS A 246 -5.66 1.89 22.64
C HIS A 246 -7.06 2.17 22.09
#